data_AF-A0A7V9Q4I7-F1
#
_entry.id   AF-A0A7V9Q4I7-F1
#
_cell.length_a   1.000
_cell.length_b   1.000
_cell.length_c   1.000
_cell.angle_alpha   90.00
_cell.angle_beta   90.00
_cell.angle_gamma   90.00
#
_symmetry.space_group_name_H-M   'P 1'
#
loop_
_entity.id
_entity.type
_entity.pdbx_description
1 polymer ?
#
loop_
_entity_poly.entity_id
_entity_poly.type
_entity_poly.pdbx_seq_one_letter_code
_entity_poly.pdbx_strand_id
1 'polypeptide(L)' 'RGGESTWDNLVACCKRCNHRKGNRTPEEAKMHLVRRPRGFSHHVNRQIMRYLGRADETWRKYLFYESDDGS' A
#
# COMPACT_ATOMS: atom_id res chain seq x y z
N ARG A 1 -7.29 -17.68 -6.90
CA ARG A 1 -6.42 -17.92 -5.72
C ARG A 1 -6.60 -16.75 -4.76
N GLY A 2 -7.09 -17.01 -3.54
CA GLY A 2 -7.28 -16.01 -2.48
C GLY A 2 -6.03 -15.88 -1.63
N GLY A 3 -5.03 -15.16 -2.12
CA GLY A 3 -3.91 -14.73 -1.29
C GLY A 3 -4.35 -13.60 -0.37
N GLU A 4 -3.75 -13.52 0.82
CA GLU A 4 -3.97 -12.39 1.72
C GLU A 4 -3.61 -11.07 1.03
N SER A 5 -4.26 -9.96 1.37
CA SER A 5 -3.86 -8.64 0.85
C SER A 5 -2.87 -8.00 1.81
N THR A 6 -1.60 -8.40 1.70
CA THR A 6 -0.52 -7.89 2.56
C THR A 6 0.42 -6.98 1.77
N TRP A 7 1.07 -6.05 2.45
CA TRP A 7 2.04 -5.15 1.81
C TRP A 7 3.21 -5.90 1.15
N ASP A 8 3.46 -7.14 1.56
CA ASP A 8 4.54 -7.98 1.06
C ASP A 8 4.16 -8.78 -0.20
N ASN A 9 2.94 -8.61 -0.72
CA ASN A 9 2.52 -9.27 -1.97
C ASN A 9 1.77 -8.36 -2.96
N LEU A 10 1.51 -7.10 -2.58
CA LEU A 10 0.91 -6.11 -3.46
C LEU A 10 1.97 -5.40 -4.30
N VAL A 11 1.73 -5.35 -5.62
CA VAL A 11 2.60 -4.66 -6.58
C VAL A 11 1.75 -3.92 -7.59
N ALA A 12 2.10 -2.65 -7.86
CA ALA A 12 1.40 -1.85 -8.87
C ALA A 12 1.71 -2.37 -10.28
N CYS A 13 0.69 -2.41 -11.15
CA CYS A 13 0.86 -2.76 -12.55
C CYS A 13 -0.20 -2.09 -13.43
N CYS A 14 0.08 -1.98 -14.74
CA CYS A 14 -0.91 -1.49 -15.70
C CYS A 14 -2.00 -2.54 -15.98
N LYS A 15 -3.14 -2.11 -16.54
CA LYS A 15 -4.28 -2.99 -16.85
C LYS A 15 -3.88 -4.19 -17.73
N ARG A 16 -3.05 -3.98 -18.75
CA ARG A 16 -2.56 -5.05 -19.65
C ARG A 16 -1.73 -6.09 -18.90
N CYS A 17 -0.83 -5.65 -18.01
CA CYS A 17 -0.04 -6.55 -17.18
C CYS A 17 -0.92 -7.29 -16.18
N ASN A 18 -1.85 -6.61 -15.51
CA ASN A 18 -2.76 -7.27 -14.57
C ASN A 18 -3.58 -8.37 -15.26
N HIS A 19 -4.08 -8.09 -16.47
CA HIS A 19 -4.82 -9.07 -17.26
C HIS A 19 -3.93 -10.23 -17.73
N ARG A 20 -2.69 -9.94 -18.14
CA ARG A 20 -1.70 -10.97 -18.50
C ARG A 20 -1.34 -11.85 -17.31
N LYS A 21 -1.20 -11.30 -16.10
CA LYS A 21 -1.00 -12.09 -14.88
C LYS A 21 -2.22 -12.98 -14.64
N GLY A 22 -3.41 -12.38 -14.57
CA GLY A 22 -4.65 -13.08 -14.26
C GLY A 22 -4.54 -13.83 -12.91
N ASN A 23 -5.03 -15.06 -12.89
CA ASN A 23 -5.02 -15.94 -11.71
C ASN A 23 -3.68 -16.67 -11.47
N ARG A 24 -2.62 -16.30 -12.20
CA ARG A 24 -1.28 -16.86 -12.05
C ARG A 24 -0.42 -16.07 -11.06
N THR A 25 0.61 -16.68 -10.50
CA THR A 25 1.69 -15.96 -9.81
C THR A 25 2.54 -15.18 -10.83
N PRO A 26 3.34 -14.17 -10.41
CA PRO A 26 4.27 -13.51 -11.30
C PRO A 26 5.20 -14.49 -12.03
N GLU A 27 5.69 -15.52 -11.34
CA GLU A 27 6.57 -16.56 -11.88
C GLU A 27 5.86 -17.40 -12.94
N GLU A 28 4.64 -17.87 -12.65
CA GLU A 28 3.80 -18.61 -13.60
C GLU A 28 3.44 -17.77 -14.85
N ALA A 29 3.34 -16.45 -14.70
CA ALA A 29 3.11 -15.51 -15.80
C ALA A 29 4.42 -15.06 -16.50
N LYS A 30 5.58 -15.59 -16.11
CA LYS A 30 6.92 -15.20 -16.57
C LYS A 30 7.19 -13.69 -16.41
N MET A 31 6.67 -13.10 -15.34
CA MET A 31 6.84 -11.71 -14.97
C MET A 31 7.88 -11.58 -13.86
N HIS A 32 8.92 -10.79 -14.12
CA HIS A 32 9.94 -10.49 -13.13
C HIS A 32 9.62 -9.17 -12.43
N LEU A 33 9.58 -9.20 -11.10
CA LEU A 33 9.41 -8.00 -10.30
C LEU A 33 10.73 -7.23 -10.28
N VAL A 34 10.69 -5.94 -10.61
CA VAL A 34 11.85 -5.04 -10.53
C VAL A 34 12.36 -4.91 -9.10
N ARG A 35 11.44 -4.96 -8.12
CA ARG A 35 11.72 -4.87 -6.70
C ARG A 35 10.78 -5.79 -5.94
N ARG A 36 11.28 -6.43 -4.88
CA ARG A 36 10.43 -7.20 -3.97
C ARG A 36 9.47 -6.25 -3.23
N PRO A 37 8.15 -6.54 -3.22
CA PRO A 37 7.19 -5.81 -2.40
C PRO A 37 7.60 -5.92 -0.93
N ARG A 38 7.54 -4.79 -0.22
CA ARG A 38 7.82 -4.68 1.22
C ARG A 38 6.97 -3.54 1.76
N GLY A 39 6.40 -3.74 2.95
CA GLY A 39 5.74 -2.67 3.68
C GLY A 39 6.66 -1.50 4.03
N PHE A 40 6.07 -0.33 4.25
CA PHE A 40 6.80 0.79 4.84
C PHE A 40 7.18 0.49 6.28
N SER A 41 8.28 1.07 6.76
CA SER A 41 8.58 1.02 8.20
C SER A 41 7.51 1.78 8.98
N HIS A 42 7.32 1.41 10.25
CA HIS A 42 6.35 2.07 11.12
C HIS A 42 6.57 3.59 11.20
N HIS A 43 7.84 4.03 11.20
CA HIS A 43 8.22 5.44 11.22
C HIS A 43 7.75 6.19 9.95
N VAL A 44 8.03 5.63 8.76
CA VAL A 44 7.63 6.21 7.48
C VAL A 44 6.11 6.21 7.35
N ASN A 45 5.46 5.11 7.76
CA ASN A 45 4.01 5.00 7.75
C ASN A 45 3.36 6.11 8.60
N ARG A 46 3.90 6.37 9.81
CA ARG A 46 3.43 7.47 10.67
C ARG A 46 3.56 8.83 9.99
N GLN A 47 4.67 9.11 9.31
CA GLN A 47 4.86 10.39 8.60
C GLN A 47 3.86 10.55 7.45
N ILE A 48 3.61 9.49 6.67
CA ILE A 48 2.60 9.50 5.59
C ILE A 48 1.21 9.78 6.16
N MET A 49 0.80 9.10 7.24
CA MET A 49 -0.51 9.33 7.86
C MET A 49 -0.67 10.76 8.37
N ARG A 50 0.39 11.35 8.95
CA ARG A 50 0.39 12.76 9.38
C ARG A 50 0.23 13.73 8.21
N TYR A 51 0.89 13.46 7.08
CA TYR A 51 0.76 14.28 5.89
C TYR A 51 -0.66 14.22 5.30
N LEU A 52 -1.21 13.02 5.17
CA LEU A 52 -2.57 12.81 4.64
C LEU A 52 -3.64 13.41 5.55
N GLY A 53 -3.52 13.25 6.87
CA GLY A 53 -4.45 13.83 7.85
C GLY A 53 -4.40 15.36 7.93
N ARG A 54 -3.32 15.99 7.47
CA ARG A 54 -3.25 17.46 7.29
C ARG A 54 -3.88 17.94 5.99
N ALA A 55 -3.84 17.11 4.95
CA ALA A 55 -4.36 17.46 3.63
C ALA A 55 -5.89 17.35 3.57
N ASP A 56 -6.53 16.53 4.40
CA ASP A 56 -7.98 16.37 4.45
C ASP A 56 -8.50 16.18 5.89
N GLU A 57 -9.23 17.18 6.36
CA GLU A 57 -9.81 17.21 7.71
C GLU A 57 -10.88 16.12 7.93
N THR A 58 -11.56 15.68 6.87
CA THR A 58 -12.63 14.67 6.92
C THR A 58 -12.08 13.30 7.30
N TRP A 59 -10.90 12.97 6.76
CA TRP A 59 -10.26 11.67 6.97
C TRP A 59 -9.44 11.61 8.26
N ARG A 60 -9.13 12.74 8.87
CA ARG A 60 -8.26 12.86 10.05
C ARG A 60 -8.62 11.89 11.18
N LYS A 61 -9.92 11.75 11.49
CA LYS A 61 -10.44 10.87 12.55
C LYS A 61 -10.27 9.37 12.25
N TYR A 62 -10.21 8.97 10.98
CA TYR A 62 -10.05 7.57 10.57
C TYR A 62 -8.59 7.15 10.42
N LEU A 63 -7.67 8.12 10.34
CA LEU A 63 -6.24 7.88 10.24
C LEU A 63 -5.55 7.76 11.62
N PHE A 64 -6.33 7.69 12.70
CA PHE A 64 -5.85 7.70 14.09
C PHE A 64 -4.88 8.86 14.37
N TYR A 65 -5.13 10.00 13.71
CA TYR A 65 -4.42 11.25 13.95
C TYR A 65 -5.27 12.09 14.90
N GLU A 66 -5.09 11.88 16.20
CA GLU A 66 -5.35 12.95 17.16
C GLU A 66 -4.14 13.86 17.08
N SER A 67 -4.36 15.10 16.63
CA SER A 67 -3.42 16.15 16.94
C SER A 67 -3.33 16.18 18.46
N ASP A 68 -2.17 15.84 19.03
CA ASP A 68 -1.74 16.35 20.33
C ASP A 68 -1.66 17.88 20.21
N ASP A 69 -2.84 18.48 20.12
CA ASP A 69 -3.14 19.83 20.53
C ASP A 69 -3.42 19.69 22.03
N GLY A 70 -2.33 19.58 22.78
CA GLY A 70 -2.36 19.97 24.17
C GLY A 70 -2.31 21.49 24.21
N SER A 71 -3.47 22.12 24.26
CA SER A 71 -3.72 23.39 24.96
C SER A 71 -5.18 23.50 25.40
#